data_AF-A0A6P8HKA9-F1
#
_entry.id   AF-A0A6P8HKA9-F1
#
_cell.length_a   1.000
_cell.length_b   1.000
_cell.length_c   1.000
_cell.angle_alpha   90.00
_cell.angle_beta   90.00
_cell.angle_gamma   90.00
#
_symmetry.space_group_name_H-M   'P 1'
#
loop_
_entity.id
_entity.type
_entity.pdbx_description
1 polymer ?
#
loop_
_entity_poly.entity_id
_entity_poly.type
_entity_poly.pdbx_seq_one_letter_code
_entity_poly.pdbx_strand_id
1 'polypeptide(L)'
;MEEILTKRVKGNSAADASQAKEYTEKLKSSIKQQTDFLLSEEEDKKIRTDDIFTSVTIQRGPKHFQEPKEKRFGRRQLDEVQASSKKLVDCSEMFLCPENDDQKSTASCTTNPKSILLTGKAGIGKSLFCRKLARDWSHGRLFEEGQENAKVPDFQFVFSLTFRQFVLPEEKLNLCEILNRSSLLNEHSVIDESLLQYMIENPEKLLIILDGYDEYKQRQKITGDFETRYPNDPDEKIPVP
;
A
#
# COMPACT_ATOMS: atom_id res chain seq x y z
N MET A 1 -35.66 -5.30 -22.44
CA MET A 1 -35.05 -5.76 -21.16
C MET A 1 -33.66 -5.18 -20.92
N GLU A 2 -32.96 -4.65 -21.94
CA GLU A 2 -31.65 -3.98 -21.77
C GLU A 2 -31.72 -2.54 -21.21
N GLU A 3 -32.85 -1.85 -21.31
CA GLU A 3 -33.03 -0.49 -20.77
C GLU A 3 -33.21 -0.43 -19.24
N ILE A 4 -33.53 -1.55 -18.59
CA ILE A 4 -33.75 -1.60 -17.14
C ILE A 4 -32.43 -1.83 -16.39
N LEU A 5 -31.46 -2.50 -17.02
CA LEU A 5 -30.10 -2.69 -16.47
C LEU A 5 -29.26 -1.41 -16.57
N THR A 6 -29.38 -0.64 -17.67
CA THR A 6 -28.65 0.62 -17.85
C THR A 6 -29.14 1.76 -16.96
N LYS A 7 -30.40 1.73 -16.51
CA LYS A 7 -30.92 2.72 -15.54
C LYS A 7 -30.50 2.45 -14.08
N ARG A 8 -30.14 1.21 -13.72
CA ARG A 8 -29.66 0.88 -12.37
C ARG A 8 -28.22 1.34 -12.13
N VAL A 9 -27.39 1.37 -13.17
CA VAL A 9 -25.96 1.74 -13.09
C VAL A 9 -25.73 3.26 -13.01
N LYS A 10 -26.61 4.09 -13.59
CA LYS A 10 -26.45 5.56 -13.57
C LYS A 10 -27.08 6.27 -12.37
N GLY A 11 -27.95 5.60 -11.60
CA GLY A 11 -28.68 6.20 -10.48
C GLY A 11 -27.97 6.22 -9.13
N ASN A 12 -26.97 5.35 -8.91
CA ASN A 12 -26.35 5.15 -7.60
C ASN A 12 -24.97 5.80 -7.41
N SER A 13 -24.25 6.15 -8.48
CA SER A 13 -22.85 6.60 -8.39
C SER A 13 -22.59 7.78 -7.45
N ALA A 14 -23.52 8.73 -7.33
CA ALA A 14 -23.38 9.88 -6.43
C ALA A 14 -23.58 9.49 -4.95
N ALA A 15 -24.51 8.57 -4.68
CA ALA A 15 -24.75 8.04 -3.33
C ALA A 15 -23.57 7.16 -2.90
N ASP A 16 -23.08 6.29 -3.78
CA ASP A 16 -21.93 5.42 -3.54
C ASP A 16 -20.66 6.25 -3.29
N ALA A 17 -20.45 7.31 -4.08
CA ALA A 17 -19.35 8.26 -3.86
C ALA A 17 -19.48 9.04 -2.54
N SER A 18 -20.70 9.35 -2.10
CA SER A 18 -20.94 9.99 -0.81
C SER A 18 -20.63 9.06 0.36
N GLN A 19 -21.10 7.80 0.28
CA GLN A 19 -20.80 6.77 1.26
C GLN A 19 -19.30 6.46 1.32
N ALA A 20 -18.63 6.38 0.17
CA ALA A 20 -17.19 6.23 0.05
C ALA A 20 -16.43 7.37 0.75
N LYS A 21 -16.88 8.63 0.59
CA LYS A 21 -16.30 9.79 1.29
C LYS A 21 -16.50 9.72 2.80
N GLU A 22 -17.69 9.36 3.25
CA GLU A 22 -17.95 9.17 4.69
C GLU A 22 -17.03 8.09 5.29
N TYR A 23 -16.91 6.95 4.59
CA TYR A 23 -15.99 5.89 4.98
C TYR A 23 -14.53 6.34 4.99
N THR A 24 -14.12 7.16 4.01
CA THR A 24 -12.77 7.73 3.94
C THR A 24 -12.43 8.48 5.22
N GLU A 25 -13.34 9.31 5.73
CA GLU A 25 -13.10 10.06 6.97
C GLU A 25 -13.04 9.16 8.21
N LYS A 26 -13.88 8.11 8.26
CA LYS A 26 -13.79 7.07 9.31
C LYS A 26 -12.45 6.34 9.28
N LEU A 27 -11.99 5.97 8.08
CA LEU A 27 -10.70 5.32 7.85
C LEU A 27 -9.55 6.22 8.28
N LYS A 28 -9.53 7.50 7.84
CA LYS A 28 -8.53 8.48 8.27
C LYS A 28 -8.51 8.61 9.80
N SER A 29 -9.68 8.70 10.43
CA SER A 29 -9.79 8.79 11.90
C SER A 29 -9.18 7.57 12.60
N SER A 30 -9.48 6.35 12.11
CA SER A 30 -8.87 5.11 12.63
C SER A 30 -7.35 5.12 12.48
N ILE A 31 -6.84 5.47 11.30
CA ILE A 31 -5.39 5.52 11.06
C ILE A 31 -4.73 6.55 11.99
N LYS A 32 -5.29 7.74 12.15
CA LYS A 32 -4.75 8.76 13.09
C LYS A 32 -4.69 8.23 14.51
N GLN A 33 -5.80 7.67 15.00
CA GLN A 33 -5.89 7.08 16.35
C GLN A 33 -4.79 6.04 16.58
N GLN A 34 -4.54 5.19 15.58
CA GLN A 34 -3.57 4.11 15.69
C GLN A 34 -2.13 4.54 15.45
N THR A 35 -1.88 5.62 14.69
CA THR A 35 -0.53 5.97 14.22
C THR A 35 0.04 7.25 14.80
N ASP A 36 -0.77 8.14 15.39
CA ASP A 36 -0.28 9.42 15.93
C ASP A 36 0.72 9.25 17.07
N PHE A 37 0.70 8.09 17.71
CA PHE A 37 1.58 7.79 18.81
C PHE A 37 2.11 6.36 18.74
N LEU A 38 3.29 6.18 19.33
CA LEU A 38 3.89 4.88 19.58
C LEU A 38 3.82 4.57 21.07
N LEU A 39 3.47 3.33 21.37
CA LEU A 39 3.51 2.82 22.74
C LEU A 39 4.99 2.64 23.11
N SER A 40 5.44 3.39 24.12
CA SER A 40 6.74 3.20 24.75
C SER A 40 6.71 1.93 25.62
N GLU A 41 7.83 1.21 25.71
CA GLU A 41 7.99 0.07 26.63
C GLU A 41 7.89 0.50 28.11
N GLU A 42 8.15 1.78 28.40
CA GLU A 42 7.77 2.40 29.69
C GLU A 42 6.29 2.80 29.62
N GLU A 43 5.45 2.06 30.34
CA GLU A 43 3.98 1.95 30.19
C GLU A 43 3.13 3.24 30.28
N ASP A 44 3.69 4.44 30.41
CA ASP A 44 2.90 5.69 30.53
C ASP A 44 3.34 6.84 29.60
N LYS A 45 4.37 6.66 28.75
CA LYS A 45 4.82 7.72 27.84
C LYS A 45 4.32 7.48 26.42
N LYS A 46 3.22 8.16 26.09
CA LYS A 46 2.72 8.25 24.72
C LYS A 46 3.62 9.17 23.89
N ILE A 47 4.54 8.60 23.10
CA ILE A 47 5.46 9.40 22.26
C ILE A 47 4.76 9.71 20.94
N ARG A 48 4.73 10.98 20.52
CA ARG A 48 4.17 11.34 19.22
C ARG A 48 5.07 10.82 18.11
N THR A 49 4.47 10.25 17.07
CA THR A 49 5.22 9.76 15.91
C THR A 49 6.01 10.88 15.22
N ASP A 50 5.48 12.11 15.20
CA ASP A 50 6.18 13.28 14.65
C ASP A 50 7.47 13.63 15.41
N ASP A 51 7.53 13.32 16.71
CA ASP A 51 8.66 13.72 17.56
C ASP A 51 9.86 12.77 17.40
N ILE A 52 9.64 11.57 16.85
CA ILE A 52 10.68 10.56 16.67
C ILE A 52 10.98 10.22 15.22
N PHE A 53 10.07 10.54 14.30
CA PHE A 53 10.27 10.20 12.91
C PHE A 53 11.28 11.17 12.29
N THR A 54 12.46 10.66 11.97
CA THR A 54 13.49 11.40 11.24
C THR A 54 13.33 11.21 9.74
N SER A 55 13.76 12.19 8.95
CA SER A 55 13.76 12.08 7.48
C SER A 55 14.55 10.85 7.04
N VAL A 56 13.89 9.94 6.32
CA VAL A 56 14.50 8.74 5.76
C VAL A 56 15.05 9.07 4.38
N THR A 57 16.30 8.68 4.11
CA THR A 57 16.82 8.74 2.74
C THR A 57 16.26 7.58 1.93
N ILE A 58 15.42 7.89 0.96
CA ILE A 58 14.85 6.93 0.02
C ILE A 58 15.60 7.05 -1.31
N GLN A 59 15.89 5.90 -1.90
CA GLN A 59 16.56 5.80 -3.17
C GLN A 59 15.75 4.92 -4.11
N ARG A 60 15.48 5.43 -5.31
CA ARG A 60 14.83 4.67 -6.38
C ARG A 60 15.88 3.86 -7.12
N GLY A 61 15.77 2.53 -6.98
CA GLY A 61 16.56 1.58 -7.74
C GLY A 61 16.07 1.40 -9.19
N PRO A 62 16.80 0.61 -10.00
CA PRO A 62 16.45 0.37 -11.41
C PRO A 62 15.12 -0.38 -11.59
N LYS A 63 14.47 -0.20 -12.75
CA LYS A 63 13.16 -0.82 -13.11
C LYS A 63 13.13 -2.34 -12.94
N HIS A 64 14.25 -3.03 -13.14
CA HIS A 64 14.37 -4.47 -12.97
C HIS A 64 15.27 -4.78 -11.79
N PHE A 65 14.66 -4.94 -10.62
CA PHE A 65 15.33 -5.45 -9.44
C PHE A 65 15.38 -6.98 -9.51
N GLN A 66 16.58 -7.56 -9.65
CA GLN A 66 16.78 -8.98 -9.42
C GLN A 66 17.18 -9.17 -7.97
N GLU A 67 16.37 -9.90 -7.20
CA GLU A 67 16.75 -10.28 -5.85
C GLU A 67 18.07 -11.07 -5.93
N PRO A 68 19.14 -10.62 -5.25
CA PRO A 68 20.40 -11.32 -5.25
C PRO A 68 20.21 -12.75 -4.76
N LYS A 69 20.81 -13.73 -5.44
CA LYS A 69 20.73 -15.15 -5.06
C LYS A 69 21.33 -15.44 -3.68
N GLU A 70 22.07 -14.50 -3.09
CA GLU A 70 22.65 -14.61 -1.77
C GLU A 70 21.65 -14.21 -0.68
N LYS A 71 21.48 -15.07 0.33
CA LYS A 71 20.55 -14.88 1.47
C LYS A 71 20.81 -13.63 2.32
N ARG A 72 21.86 -12.88 2.04
CA ARG A 72 22.23 -11.64 2.73
C ARG A 72 22.47 -10.58 1.68
N PHE A 73 21.66 -9.52 1.69
CA PHE A 73 21.97 -8.27 1.00
C PHE A 73 23.29 -7.72 1.56
N GLY A 74 24.39 -8.12 0.91
CA GLY A 74 25.75 -7.78 1.31
C GLY A 74 26.03 -6.30 1.08
N ARG A 75 27.05 -5.77 1.76
CA ARG A 75 27.49 -4.36 1.62
C ARG A 75 27.72 -3.98 0.15
N ARG A 76 28.38 -4.85 -0.61
CA ARG A 76 28.69 -4.64 -2.05
C ARG A 76 27.46 -4.52 -2.97
N GLN A 77 26.42 -5.33 -2.75
CA GLN A 77 25.19 -5.26 -3.55
C GLN A 77 24.39 -4.00 -3.23
N LEU A 78 24.41 -3.56 -1.98
CA LEU A 78 23.86 -2.26 -1.60
C LEU A 78 24.64 -1.14 -2.30
N ASP A 79 25.97 -1.19 -2.27
CA ASP A 79 26.83 -0.18 -2.89
C ASP A 79 26.61 -0.09 -4.43
N GLU A 80 26.42 -1.22 -5.12
CA GLU A 80 26.10 -1.28 -6.55
C GLU A 80 24.73 -0.70 -6.89
N VAL A 81 23.68 -1.05 -6.13
CA VAL A 81 22.34 -0.48 -6.30
C VAL A 81 22.37 1.02 -5.99
N GLN A 82 23.08 1.44 -4.94
CA GLN A 82 23.23 2.84 -4.55
C GLN A 82 23.93 3.67 -5.63
N ALA A 83 24.92 3.12 -6.33
CA ALA A 83 25.66 3.82 -7.39
C ALA A 83 24.79 4.18 -8.60
N SER A 84 23.73 3.41 -8.87
CA SER A 84 22.78 3.68 -9.97
C SER A 84 21.44 4.25 -9.50
N SER A 85 21.26 4.53 -8.20
CA SER A 85 19.97 4.94 -7.65
C SER A 85 19.81 6.46 -7.60
N LYS A 86 18.58 6.91 -7.89
CA LYS A 86 18.20 8.33 -7.70
C LYS A 86 17.70 8.53 -6.28
N LYS A 87 18.33 9.43 -5.52
CA LYS A 87 17.81 9.87 -4.22
C LYS A 87 16.52 10.66 -4.43
N LEU A 88 15.46 10.29 -3.70
CA LEU A 88 14.21 11.04 -3.69
C LEU A 88 14.35 12.21 -2.71
N VAL A 89 13.75 13.36 -3.06
CA VAL A 89 13.72 14.53 -2.16
C VAL A 89 12.58 14.35 -1.16
N ASP A 90 11.40 13.99 -1.67
CA ASP A 90 10.26 13.62 -0.86
C ASP A 90 9.82 12.16 -1.08
N CYS A 91 9.23 11.54 -0.06
CA CYS A 91 8.78 10.16 -0.15
C CYS A 91 7.63 9.97 -1.14
N SER A 92 6.78 10.98 -1.37
CA SER A 92 5.69 10.95 -2.33
C SER A 92 6.15 10.73 -3.77
N GLU A 93 7.38 11.13 -4.10
CA GLU A 93 7.98 10.90 -5.42
C GLU A 93 8.03 9.41 -5.77
N MET A 94 8.02 8.51 -4.78
CA MET A 94 8.01 7.07 -5.03
C MET A 94 6.81 6.61 -5.85
N PHE A 95 5.68 7.34 -5.76
CA PHE A 95 4.47 7.07 -6.51
C PHE A 95 4.42 7.72 -7.89
N LEU A 96 5.41 8.54 -8.22
CA LEU A 96 5.42 9.31 -9.46
C LEU A 96 6.34 8.68 -10.48
N CYS A 97 5.89 8.70 -11.72
CA CYS A 97 6.75 8.37 -12.85
C CYS A 97 7.93 9.35 -12.92
N PRO A 98 9.20 8.89 -12.99
CA PRO A 98 10.33 9.79 -13.13
C PRO A 98 10.29 10.49 -14.48
N GLU A 99 10.41 11.83 -14.50
CA GLU A 99 10.35 12.64 -15.72
C GLU A 99 11.53 12.42 -16.68
N ASN A 100 12.63 11.81 -16.23
CA ASN A 100 13.87 11.61 -17.00
C ASN A 100 14.49 10.24 -16.71
N ASP A 101 13.82 9.14 -17.07
CA ASP A 101 14.54 7.88 -17.27
C ASP A 101 15.30 7.98 -18.60
N ASP A 102 16.63 7.82 -18.53
CA ASP A 102 17.55 7.97 -19.64
C ASP A 102 17.01 7.40 -20.97
N GLN A 103 17.20 8.17 -22.04
CA GLN A 103 16.91 7.86 -23.45
C GLN A 103 17.58 6.58 -24.01
N LYS A 104 18.05 5.68 -23.15
CA LYS A 104 18.57 4.34 -23.48
C LYS A 104 17.60 3.20 -23.14
N SER A 105 16.52 3.44 -22.40
CA SER A 105 15.44 2.45 -22.27
C SER A 105 14.30 2.79 -23.24
N THR A 106 13.98 1.89 -24.16
CA THR A 106 12.97 2.07 -25.22
C THR A 106 11.52 2.10 -24.71
N ALA A 107 11.32 2.36 -23.41
CA ALA A 107 10.02 2.51 -22.78
C ALA A 107 10.07 3.71 -21.84
N SER A 108 9.80 4.90 -22.40
CA SER A 108 9.34 6.05 -21.61
C SER A 108 8.16 5.58 -20.76
N CYS A 109 8.34 5.56 -19.44
CA CYS A 109 7.25 5.33 -18.53
C CYS A 109 6.38 6.59 -18.57
N THR A 110 5.14 6.45 -19.06
CA THR A 110 4.18 7.55 -19.21
C THR A 110 3.13 7.53 -18.10
N THR A 111 3.20 6.55 -17.20
CA THR A 111 2.24 6.27 -16.15
C THR A 111 2.94 5.98 -14.83
N ASN A 112 2.27 6.34 -13.73
CA ASN A 112 2.77 6.07 -12.38
C ASN A 112 2.89 4.56 -12.11
N PRO A 113 3.84 4.15 -11.26
CA PRO A 113 3.96 2.75 -10.83
C PRO A 113 2.69 2.28 -10.13
N LYS A 114 2.21 1.08 -10.50
CA LYS A 114 1.10 0.40 -9.81
C LYS A 114 1.57 -0.46 -8.63
N SER A 115 2.86 -0.74 -8.55
CA SER A 115 3.48 -1.50 -7.46
C SER A 115 4.84 -0.92 -7.12
N ILE A 116 5.18 -0.92 -5.83
CA ILE A 116 6.43 -0.39 -5.29
C ILE A 116 6.97 -1.43 -4.32
N LEU A 117 8.22 -1.86 -4.54
CA LEU A 117 8.93 -2.75 -3.63
C LEU A 117 9.87 -1.93 -2.74
N LEU A 118 9.58 -1.88 -1.45
CA LEU A 118 10.46 -1.26 -0.47
C LEU A 118 11.47 -2.30 0.06
N THR A 119 12.75 -2.09 -0.25
CA THR A 119 13.85 -2.96 0.22
C THR A 119 14.76 -2.21 1.19
N GLY A 120 15.43 -2.97 2.06
CA GLY A 120 16.33 -2.39 3.06
C GLY A 120 16.68 -3.41 4.14
N LYS A 121 17.79 -3.18 4.85
CA LYS A 121 18.27 -4.07 5.91
C LYS A 121 17.25 -4.22 7.04
N ALA A 122 17.32 -5.33 7.76
CA ALA A 122 16.56 -5.51 8.99
C ALA A 122 16.87 -4.36 9.97
N GLY A 123 15.84 -3.85 10.66
CA GLY A 123 15.99 -2.75 11.62
C GLY A 123 16.13 -1.34 11.02
N ILE A 124 16.17 -1.18 9.69
CA ILE A 124 16.32 0.16 9.06
C ILE A 124 15.06 1.05 9.19
N GLY A 125 13.94 0.49 9.68
CA GLY A 125 12.68 1.23 9.88
C GLY A 125 11.63 1.09 8.77
N LYS A 126 11.68 0.05 7.92
CA LYS A 126 10.69 -0.17 6.84
C LYS A 126 9.23 -0.14 7.34
N SER A 127 8.92 -0.92 8.38
CA SER A 127 7.58 -0.96 8.98
C SER A 127 7.15 0.39 9.56
N LEU A 128 8.08 1.10 10.22
CA LEU A 128 7.81 2.45 10.73
C LEU A 128 7.53 3.45 9.60
N PHE A 129 8.26 3.33 8.49
CA PHE A 129 8.01 4.13 7.28
C PHE A 129 6.64 3.83 6.67
N CYS A 130 6.27 2.57 6.49
CA CYS A 130 4.94 2.15 6.03
C CYS A 130 3.81 2.70 6.93
N ARG A 131 4.01 2.66 8.25
CA ARG A 131 3.06 3.24 9.22
C ARG A 131 2.97 4.76 9.09
N LYS A 132 4.09 5.46 8.92
CA LYS A 132 4.09 6.91 8.68
C LYS A 132 3.40 7.26 7.37
N LEU A 133 3.62 6.49 6.32
CA LEU A 133 3.00 6.70 5.01
C LEU A 133 1.47 6.75 5.10
N ALA A 134 0.88 5.75 5.75
CA ALA A 134 -0.56 5.72 6.02
C ALA A 134 -1.01 6.90 6.89
N ARG A 135 -0.20 7.27 7.89
CA ARG A 135 -0.46 8.42 8.75
C ARG A 135 -0.47 9.74 7.98
N ASP A 136 0.55 10.01 7.17
CA ASP A 136 0.65 11.25 6.40
C ASP A 136 -0.52 11.37 5.43
N TRP A 137 -0.90 10.26 4.78
CA TRP A 137 -2.12 10.19 3.97
C TRP A 137 -3.36 10.58 4.79
N SER A 138 -3.52 10.03 6.00
CA SER A 138 -4.69 10.33 6.84
C SER A 138 -4.79 11.80 7.26
N HIS A 139 -3.64 12.47 7.39
CA HIS A 139 -3.55 13.89 7.72
C HIS A 139 -3.57 14.81 6.49
N GLY A 140 -3.60 14.27 5.26
CA GLY A 140 -3.52 15.05 4.02
C GLY A 140 -2.09 15.37 3.57
N ARG A 141 -1.09 15.12 4.42
CA ARG A 141 0.30 15.57 4.26
C ARG A 141 1.13 14.76 3.26
N LEU A 142 0.65 13.60 2.80
CA LEU A 142 1.43 12.74 1.91
C LEU A 142 1.76 13.40 0.57
N PHE A 143 0.90 14.30 0.09
CA PHE A 143 1.08 14.97 -1.20
C PHE A 143 0.97 16.51 -1.10
N GLU A 144 1.02 17.06 0.11
CA GLU A 144 0.83 18.50 0.36
C GLU A 144 1.96 19.38 -0.20
N GLU A 145 3.19 18.86 -0.31
CA GLU A 145 4.35 19.65 -0.68
C GLU A 145 4.73 19.47 -2.17
N GLY A 146 4.55 20.52 -2.98
CA GLY A 146 5.36 20.76 -4.19
C GLY A 146 4.97 20.05 -5.48
N GLN A 147 3.76 19.51 -5.62
CA GLN A 147 3.38 18.63 -6.73
C GLN A 147 2.21 19.16 -7.59
N GLU A 148 2.03 20.47 -7.72
CA GLU A 148 0.90 21.10 -8.45
C GLU A 148 0.83 20.74 -9.95
N ASN A 149 1.90 20.17 -10.53
CA ASN A 149 2.00 19.83 -11.95
C ASN A 149 2.18 18.33 -12.23
N ALA A 150 2.26 17.48 -11.20
CA ALA A 150 2.40 16.03 -11.39
C ALA A 150 1.03 15.35 -11.39
N LYS A 151 0.89 14.24 -12.14
CA LYS A 151 -0.26 13.34 -12.01
C LYS A 151 -0.15 12.59 -10.68
N VAL A 152 -0.42 13.27 -9.57
CA VAL A 152 -0.36 12.67 -8.24
C VAL A 152 -1.48 11.63 -8.09
N PRO A 153 -1.23 10.45 -7.48
CA PRO A 153 -2.29 9.51 -7.18
C PRO A 153 -3.32 10.11 -6.23
N ASP A 154 -4.60 9.95 -6.56
CA ASP A 154 -5.72 10.36 -5.72
C ASP A 154 -6.19 9.20 -4.84
N PHE A 155 -5.37 8.82 -3.86
CA PHE A 155 -5.72 7.72 -2.96
C PHE A 155 -6.85 8.13 -2.01
N GLN A 156 -7.98 7.43 -2.11
CA GLN A 156 -9.13 7.56 -1.21
C GLN A 156 -9.12 6.51 -0.10
N PHE A 157 -8.44 5.38 -0.28
CA PHE A 157 -8.40 4.30 0.71
C PHE A 157 -6.98 3.76 0.88
N VAL A 158 -6.56 3.59 2.13
CA VAL A 158 -5.26 3.00 2.49
C VAL A 158 -5.46 1.84 3.46
N PHE A 159 -5.01 0.65 3.06
CA PHE A 159 -5.02 -0.54 3.90
C PHE A 159 -3.59 -1.02 4.18
N SER A 160 -3.32 -1.43 5.42
CA SER A 160 -2.01 -1.90 5.85
C SER A 160 -2.12 -3.32 6.37
N LEU A 161 -1.71 -4.27 5.54
CA LEU A 161 -1.74 -5.69 5.80
C LEU A 161 -0.34 -6.15 6.23
N THR A 162 -0.24 -6.85 7.35
CA THR A 162 1.03 -7.42 7.80
C THR A 162 1.06 -8.91 7.52
N PHE A 163 2.13 -9.42 6.93
CA PHE A 163 2.26 -10.85 6.63
C PHE A 163 2.16 -11.76 7.86
N ARG A 164 2.45 -11.24 9.06
CA ARG A 164 2.24 -11.94 10.34
C ARG A 164 0.78 -12.31 10.59
N GLN A 165 -0.17 -11.51 10.10
CA GLN A 165 -1.61 -11.77 10.27
C GLN A 165 -2.10 -12.93 9.39
N PHE A 166 -1.32 -13.35 8.39
CA PHE A 166 -1.69 -14.39 7.44
C PHE A 166 -1.02 -15.74 7.72
N VAL A 167 -0.49 -15.95 8.92
CA VAL A 167 0.02 -17.26 9.37
C VAL A 167 -1.13 -18.10 9.93
N LEU A 168 -2.18 -18.30 9.14
CA LEU A 168 -3.36 -19.07 9.53
C LEU A 168 -3.48 -20.30 8.64
N PRO A 169 -3.25 -21.50 9.18
CA PRO A 169 -3.47 -22.72 8.43
C PRO A 169 -4.93 -22.83 8.00
N GLU A 170 -5.17 -23.10 6.72
CA GLU A 170 -6.43 -23.62 6.18
C GLU A 170 -7.63 -22.65 6.09
N GLU A 171 -7.45 -21.38 6.45
CA GLU A 171 -8.51 -20.39 6.28
C GLU A 171 -8.63 -19.91 4.83
N LYS A 172 -9.85 -19.95 4.28
CA LYS A 172 -10.18 -19.38 2.98
C LYS A 172 -10.88 -18.04 3.18
N LEU A 173 -10.35 -17.00 2.52
CA LEU A 173 -10.82 -15.63 2.68
C LEU A 173 -11.12 -15.02 1.31
N ASN A 174 -12.13 -14.17 1.26
CA ASN A 174 -12.36 -13.30 0.11
C ASN A 174 -11.61 -11.95 0.29
N LEU A 175 -11.67 -11.08 -0.72
CA LEU A 175 -10.94 -9.80 -0.68
C LEU A 175 -11.44 -8.88 0.46
N CYS A 176 -12.75 -8.86 0.72
CA CYS A 176 -13.34 -8.08 1.81
C CYS A 176 -12.75 -8.49 3.17
N GLU A 177 -12.75 -9.79 3.44
CA GLU A 177 -12.24 -10.38 4.68
C GLU A 177 -10.73 -10.13 4.85
N ILE A 178 -9.97 -10.12 3.74
CA ILE A 178 -8.54 -9.79 3.77
C ILE A 178 -8.33 -8.30 4.09
N LEU A 179 -9.03 -7.39 3.42
CA LEU A 179 -8.87 -5.95 3.67
C LEU A 179 -9.31 -5.57 5.10
N ASN A 180 -10.35 -6.23 5.63
CA ASN A 180 -10.81 -6.08 7.00
C ASN A 180 -9.80 -6.56 8.07
N ARG A 181 -8.72 -7.24 7.67
CA ARG A 181 -7.58 -7.56 8.56
C ARG A 181 -6.52 -6.48 8.61
N SER A 182 -6.71 -5.37 7.89
CA SER A 182 -5.78 -4.25 7.94
C SER A 182 -5.53 -3.81 9.38
N SER A 183 -4.26 -3.79 9.73
CA SER A 183 -3.71 -3.47 11.05
C SER A 183 -4.02 -2.05 11.54
N LEU A 184 -4.59 -1.20 10.67
CA LEU A 184 -4.92 0.20 10.98
C LEU A 184 -6.44 0.47 10.97
N LEU A 185 -7.26 -0.58 10.97
CA LEU A 185 -8.72 -0.46 11.11
C LEU A 185 -9.17 -0.58 12.57
N ASN A 186 -10.32 0.01 12.86
CA ASN A 186 -11.05 -0.09 14.12
C ASN A 186 -12.50 -0.51 13.84
N GLU A 187 -13.31 -0.66 14.88
CA GLU A 187 -14.71 -1.09 14.79
C GLU A 187 -15.61 -0.20 13.91
N HIS A 188 -15.19 1.04 13.62
CA HIS A 188 -15.95 1.98 12.78
C HIS A 188 -15.42 2.10 11.35
N SER A 189 -14.37 1.36 10.99
CA SER A 189 -13.72 1.39 9.69
C SER A 189 -13.62 0.01 9.04
N VAL A 190 -14.52 -0.90 9.41
CA VAL A 190 -14.71 -2.18 8.72
C VAL A 190 -15.45 -1.92 7.40
N ILE A 191 -14.98 -2.55 6.33
CA ILE A 191 -15.54 -2.49 4.97
C ILE A 191 -16.69 -3.49 4.85
N ASP A 192 -17.72 -3.10 4.11
CA ASP A 192 -18.81 -3.97 3.66
C ASP A 192 -18.73 -4.24 2.15
N GLU A 193 -19.58 -5.15 1.65
CA GLU A 193 -19.64 -5.51 0.23
C GLU A 193 -19.90 -4.30 -0.69
N SER A 194 -20.68 -3.31 -0.24
CA SER A 194 -21.01 -2.12 -1.04
C SER A 194 -19.79 -1.22 -1.25
N LEU A 195 -19.00 -1.02 -0.21
CA LEU A 195 -17.75 -0.28 -0.27
C LEU A 195 -16.68 -1.04 -1.06
N LEU A 196 -16.62 -2.37 -0.92
CA LEU A 196 -15.71 -3.19 -1.73
C LEU A 196 -16.03 -3.03 -3.23
N GLN A 197 -17.30 -3.09 -3.61
CA GLN A 197 -17.72 -2.89 -4.99
C GLN A 197 -17.28 -1.52 -5.53
N TYR A 198 -17.44 -0.46 -4.74
CA TYR A 198 -16.93 0.87 -5.11
C TYR A 198 -15.41 0.89 -5.31
N MET A 199 -14.64 0.21 -4.46
CA MET A 199 -13.18 0.11 -4.60
C MET A 199 -12.77 -0.67 -5.85
N ILE A 200 -13.49 -1.73 -6.21
CA ILE A 200 -13.26 -2.52 -7.42
C ILE A 200 -13.52 -1.67 -8.68
N GLU A 201 -14.53 -0.80 -8.64
CA GLU A 201 -14.84 0.14 -9.72
C GLU A 201 -13.87 1.32 -9.80
N ASN A 202 -13.12 1.61 -8.73
CA ASN A 202 -12.17 2.73 -8.62
C ASN A 202 -10.80 2.27 -8.07
N PRO A 203 -10.11 1.30 -8.71
CA PRO A 203 -8.90 0.69 -8.15
C PRO A 203 -7.72 1.67 -8.06
N GLU A 204 -7.70 2.75 -8.84
CA GLU A 204 -6.69 3.81 -8.78
C GLU A 204 -6.72 4.61 -7.47
N LYS A 205 -7.84 4.56 -6.73
CA LYS A 205 -8.00 5.24 -5.45
C LYS A 205 -7.55 4.38 -4.26
N LEU A 206 -7.11 3.15 -4.51
CA LEU A 206 -6.75 2.18 -3.48
C LEU A 206 -5.24 2.03 -3.36
N LEU A 207 -4.72 2.21 -2.13
CA LEU A 207 -3.35 1.87 -1.77
C LEU A 207 -3.36 0.71 -0.76
N ILE A 208 -2.70 -0.39 -1.12
CA ILE A 208 -2.49 -1.53 -0.23
C ILE A 208 -1.00 -1.58 0.14
N ILE A 209 -0.72 -1.49 1.43
CA ILE A 209 0.62 -1.65 2.00
C ILE A 209 0.72 -3.08 2.52
N LEU A 210 1.69 -3.84 1.99
CA LEU A 210 2.02 -5.19 2.44
C LEU A 210 3.34 -5.15 3.21
N ASP A 211 3.29 -5.28 4.53
CA ASP A 211 4.48 -5.19 5.40
C ASP A 211 4.89 -6.56 5.96
N GLY A 212 6.21 -6.78 6.09
CA GLY A 212 6.78 -8.01 6.64
C GLY A 212 6.87 -9.20 5.67
N TYR A 213 7.03 -8.96 4.36
CA TYR A 213 7.14 -10.03 3.35
C TYR A 213 8.20 -11.10 3.70
N ASP A 214 9.31 -10.69 4.30
CA ASP A 214 10.40 -11.59 4.72
C ASP A 214 9.99 -12.54 5.87
N GLU A 215 8.95 -12.20 6.62
CA GLU A 215 8.43 -12.96 7.76
C GLU A 215 7.41 -14.03 7.34
N TYR A 216 6.94 -13.98 6.09
CA TYR A 216 5.96 -14.91 5.58
C TYR A 216 6.58 -16.27 5.28
N LYS A 217 6.24 -17.27 6.10
CA LYS A 217 6.77 -18.64 6.00
C LYS A 217 6.51 -19.29 4.64
N GLN A 218 5.41 -18.93 3.99
CA GLN A 218 4.97 -19.52 2.72
C GLN A 218 5.33 -18.66 1.50
N ARG A 219 6.25 -17.70 1.63
CA ARG A 219 6.62 -16.77 0.54
C ARG A 219 7.01 -17.42 -0.78
N GLN A 220 7.59 -18.63 -0.74
CA GLN A 220 7.94 -19.39 -1.95
C GLN A 220 6.71 -19.88 -2.72
N LYS A 221 5.57 -20.03 -2.04
CA LYS A 221 4.31 -20.41 -2.67
C LYS A 221 3.66 -19.23 -3.38
N ILE A 222 3.91 -17.98 -2.97
CA ILE A 222 3.29 -16.75 -3.55
C ILE A 222 3.53 -16.67 -5.06
N THR A 223 4.71 -17.04 -5.54
CA THR A 223 5.06 -17.04 -6.98
C THR A 223 4.50 -18.26 -7.73
N GLY A 224 3.55 -18.98 -7.14
CA GLY A 224 2.89 -20.14 -7.76
C GLY A 224 1.85 -19.74 -8.79
N ASP A 225 1.33 -20.73 -9.49
CA ASP A 225 0.32 -20.56 -10.53
C ASP A 225 -1.08 -20.46 -9.91
N PHE A 226 -1.36 -19.37 -9.19
CA PHE A 226 -2.68 -19.15 -8.56
C PHE A 226 -3.73 -18.68 -9.55
N GLU A 227 -3.34 -17.92 -10.56
CA GLU A 227 -4.25 -17.38 -11.58
C GLU A 227 -4.91 -18.48 -12.42
N THR A 228 -4.27 -19.65 -12.56
CA THR A 228 -4.89 -20.82 -13.20
C THR A 228 -5.74 -21.67 -12.26
N ARG A 229 -5.50 -21.58 -10.94
CA ARG A 229 -6.18 -22.41 -9.93
C ARG A 229 -7.41 -21.74 -9.33
N TYR A 230 -7.44 -20.41 -9.30
CA TYR A 230 -8.52 -19.63 -8.71
C TYR A 230 -8.96 -18.52 -9.67
N PRO A 231 -10.27 -18.26 -9.79
CA PRO A 231 -10.74 -17.13 -10.59
C PRO A 231 -10.29 -15.80 -9.94
N ASN A 232 -10.11 -14.77 -10.77
CA ASN A 232 -9.93 -13.41 -10.30
C ASN A 232 -11.28 -12.80 -9.90
N ASP A 233 -11.87 -13.37 -8.85
CA ASP A 233 -13.17 -13.00 -8.31
C ASP A 233 -12.98 -12.50 -6.85
N PRO A 234 -13.35 -11.25 -6.54
CA PRO A 234 -13.17 -10.67 -5.21
C PRO A 234 -14.04 -11.33 -4.13
N ASP A 235 -15.12 -12.02 -4.51
CA ASP A 235 -16.04 -12.71 -3.59
C ASP A 235 -15.64 -14.16 -3.33
N GLU A 236 -14.82 -14.75 -4.21
CA GLU A 236 -14.33 -16.12 -4.08
C GLU A 236 -13.39 -16.26 -2.88
N LYS A 237 -13.67 -17.27 -2.04
CA LYS A 237 -12.84 -17.57 -0.89
C LYS A 237 -11.67 -18.47 -1.27
N ILE A 238 -10.47 -17.90 -1.29
CA ILE A 238 -9.24 -18.61 -1.63
C ILE A 238 -8.36 -18.82 -0.39
N PRO A 239 -7.57 -19.91 -0.34
CA PRO A 239 -6.61 -20.09 0.74
C PRO A 239 -5.51 -19.03 0.66
N VAL A 240 -5.21 -18.40 1.79
CA VAL A 240 -4.04 -17.51 1.86
C VAL A 240 -2.77 -18.38 1.83
N PRO A 241 -1.85 -18.16 0.86
CA PRO A 241 -0.76 -19.09 0.52
C PRO A 241 0.15 -19.58 1.63
#